data_AF-A0A7C4YND8-F1
#
_entry.id   AF-A0A7C4YND8-F1
#
_cell.length_a   1.000
_cell.length_b   1.000
_cell.length_c   1.000
_cell.angle_alpha   90.00
_cell.angle_beta   90.00
_cell.angle_gamma   90.00
#
_symmetry.space_group_name_H-M   'P 1'
#
loop_
_entity.id
_entity.type
_entity.pdbx_description
1 polymer ?
#
loop_
_entity_poly.entity_id
_entity_poly.type
_entity_poly.pdbx_seq_one_letter_code
_entity_poly.pdbx_strand_id
1 'polypeptide(L)' 'MFIVQCCVCGKVRCNTNWIYLSKKELESSKISHTYCPECARAEMKKINFFRHGNNKFKITSQSKEK' A
#
# COMPACT_ATOMS: atom_id res chain seq x y z
N MET A 1 -7.69 -1.43 -19.02
CA MET A 1 -8.42 -1.20 -17.76
C MET A 1 -7.43 -0.83 -16.68
N PHE A 2 -7.72 0.17 -15.85
CA PHE A 2 -6.89 0.52 -14.69
C PHE A 2 -7.49 -0.11 -13.44
N ILE A 3 -6.65 -0.79 -12.66
CA ILE A 3 -7.07 -1.41 -11.41
C ILE A 3 -6.22 -0.87 -10.26
N VAL A 4 -6.86 -0.73 -9.11
CA VAL A 4 -6.20 -0.23 -7.90
C VAL A 4 -5.93 -1.40 -6.98
N GLN A 5 -4.66 -1.75 -6.76
CA GLN A 5 -4.23 -2.87 -5.94
C GLN A 5 -3.60 -2.41 -4.62
N CYS A 6 -3.89 -3.12 -3.54
CA CYS A 6 -3.25 -2.91 -2.26
C CYS A 6 -1.80 -3.43 -2.27
N CYS A 7 -0.83 -2.60 -1.93
CA CYS A 7 0.59 -2.97 -1.86
C CYS A 7 0.90 -4.03 -0.81
N VAL A 8 0.06 -4.16 0.22
CA VAL A 8 0.34 -5.00 1.38
C VAL A 8 -0.32 -6.36 1.22
N CYS A 9 -1.63 -6.39 0.97
CA CYS A 9 -2.39 -7.64 0.91
C CYS A 9 -2.71 -8.12 -0.51
N GLY A 10 -2.38 -7.33 -1.54
CA GLY A 10 -2.62 -7.70 -2.95
C GLY A 10 -4.09 -7.62 -3.41
N LYS A 11 -5.04 -7.32 -2.52
CA LYS A 11 -6.45 -7.13 -2.88
C LYS A 11 -6.62 -5.97 -3.86
N VAL A 12 -7.53 -6.10 -4.80
CA VAL A 12 -7.88 -5.08 -5.78
C VAL A 12 -9.21 -4.42 -5.40
N ARG A 13 -9.31 -3.10 -5.59
CA ARG A 13 -10.54 -2.34 -5.38
C ARG A 13 -11.52 -2.62 -6.51
N CYS A 14 -12.64 -3.24 -6.17
CA CYS A 14 -13.79 -3.43 -7.04
C CYS A 14 -14.97 -2.68 -6.42
N ASN A 15 -15.34 -1.54 -7.01
CA ASN A 15 -16.34 -0.61 -6.45
C ASN A 15 -15.98 -0.18 -5.01
N THR A 16 -16.77 -0.61 -4.04
CA THR A 16 -16.61 -0.36 -2.60
C THR A 16 -15.87 -1.49 -1.87
N ASN A 17 -15.62 -2.62 -2.55
CA ASN A 17 -15.05 -3.82 -1.96
C ASN A 17 -13.59 -4.03 -2.36
N TRP A 18 -12.88 -4.80 -1.55
CA TRP A 18 -11.50 -5.22 -1.80
C TRP A 18 -11.46 -6.74 -1.93
N ILE A 19 -11.15 -7.23 -3.13
CA ILE A 19 -11.23 -8.66 -3.47
C ILE A 19 -9.91 -9.16 -4.04
N TYR A 20 -9.69 -10.46 -4.00
CA TYR A 20 -8.60 -11.09 -4.73
C TYR A 20 -9.03 -11.33 -6.18
N LEU A 21 -8.18 -10.94 -7.12
CA LEU A 21 -8.34 -11.28 -8.53
C LEU A 21 -7.32 -12.35 -8.91
N SER A 22 -7.66 -13.14 -9.92
CA SER A 22 -6.72 -14.12 -10.47
C SER A 22 -5.58 -13.42 -11.23
N LYS A 23 -4.40 -14.05 -11.30
CA LYS A 23 -3.24 -13.49 -12.03
C LYS A 23 -3.58 -13.16 -13.50
N LYS A 24 -4.38 -14.01 -14.14
CA LYS A 24 -4.81 -13.83 -15.54
C LYS A 24 -5.59 -12.53 -15.74
N GLU A 25 -6.39 -12.11 -14.77
CA GLU A 25 -7.14 -10.85 -14.83
C GLU A 25 -6.24 -9.63 -14.58
N LEU A 26 -5.17 -9.80 -13.82
CA LEU A 26 -4.18 -8.75 -13.53
C LEU A 26 -3.25 -8.47 -14.71
N GLU A 27 -2.84 -9.51 -15.46
CA GLU A 27 -1.89 -9.38 -16.59
C GLU A 27 -2.38 -8.45 -17.71
N SER A 28 -3.69 -8.35 -17.90
CA SER A 28 -4.28 -7.50 -18.94
C SER A 28 -4.52 -6.04 -18.50
N SER A 29 -4.16 -5.69 -17.26
CA SER A 29 -4.54 -4.42 -16.63
C SER A 29 -3.33 -3.60 -16.20
N LYS A 30 -3.45 -2.27 -16.30
CA LYS A 30 -2.47 -1.35 -15.70
C LYS A 30 -2.78 -1.23 -14.21
N ILE A 31 -1.81 -1.56 -13.37
CA ILE A 31 -1.96 -1.60 -11.92
C ILE A 31 -1.50 -0.27 -11.32
N SER A 32 -2.39 0.36 -10.56
CA SER A 32 -2.08 1.46 -9.65
C SER A 32 -2.01 0.92 -8.23
N HIS A 33 -0.98 1.30 -7.50
CA HIS A 33 -0.67 0.77 -6.17
C HIS A 33 -1.13 1.73 -5.07
N THR A 34 -1.84 1.22 -4.06
CA THR A 34 -2.29 2.00 -2.89
C THR A 34 -2.43 1.11 -1.64
N TYR A 35 -3.01 1.62 -0.55
CA TYR A 35 -3.39 0.83 0.62
C TYR A 35 -4.90 0.57 0.67
N CYS A 36 -5.32 -0.65 1.03
CA CYS A 36 -6.70 -0.88 1.42
C CYS A 36 -6.97 -0.29 2.83
N PRO A 37 -8.23 -0.01 3.21
CA PRO A 37 -8.55 0.60 4.51
C PRO A 37 -8.03 -0.20 5.72
N GLU A 38 -7.95 -1.52 5.62
CA GLU A 38 -7.42 -2.37 6.69
C GLU A 38 -5.91 -2.21 6.83
N CYS A 39 -5.18 -2.33 5.72
CA CYS A 39 -3.72 -2.18 5.70
C CYS A 39 -3.30 -0.74 6.03
N ALA A 40 -4.03 0.27 5.54
CA ALA A 40 -3.78 1.67 5.89
C ALA A 40 -3.91 1.92 7.41
N ARG A 41 -4.95 1.37 8.04
CA ARG A 41 -5.14 1.46 9.51
C ARG A 41 -4.01 0.74 10.26
N ALA A 42 -3.56 -0.41 9.77
CA ALA A 42 -2.45 -1.15 10.38
C ALA A 42 -1.14 -0.35 10.32
N GLU A 43 -0.81 0.24 9.17
CA GLU A 43 0.39 1.07 9.01
C GLU A 43 0.30 2.36 9.84
N MET A 44 -0.86 3.03 9.87
CA MET A 44 -1.06 4.23 10.71
C MET A 44 -0.91 3.94 12.20
N LYS A 45 -1.34 2.76 12.68
CA LYS A 45 -1.10 2.34 14.08
C LYS A 45 0.40 2.21 14.38
N LYS A 46 1.20 1.71 13.44
CA LYS A 46 2.67 1.65 13.60
C LYS A 46 3.25 3.06 13.74
N ILE A 47 2.82 4.00 12.89
CA ILE A 47 3.29 5.40 12.93
C ILE A 47 2.92 6.06 14.27
N ASN A 48 1.69 5.87 14.76
CA ASN A 48 1.27 6.43 16.04
C ASN A 48 2.05 5.84 17.23
N PHE A 49 2.49 4.59 17.14
CA PHE A 49 3.38 3.98 18.13
C PHE A 49 4.76 4.66 18.16
N PHE A 50 5.32 5.01 16.98
CA PHE A 50 6.57 5.77 16.90
C PHE A 50 6.44 7.22 17.40
N ARG A 51 5.25 7.83 17.34
CA ARG A 51 5.04 9.21 17.81
C ARG A 51 5.06 9.36 19.33
N HIS A 52 4.80 8.28 20.07
CA HIS A 52 4.83 8.27 21.53
C HIS A 52 6.05 7.54 22.13
N GLY A 53 6.89 6.93 21.29
CA GLY A 53 8.11 6.24 21.70
C GLY A 53 9.32 6.70 20.88
N ASN A 54 10.10 7.62 21.46
CA ASN A 54 11.46 7.99 21.07
C ASN A 54 11.68 8.62 19.68
N ASN A 55 11.92 9.93 19.76
CA ASN A 55 12.54 10.81 18.78
C ASN A 55 13.88 10.23 18.25
N LYS A 56 13.85 9.50 17.12
CA LYS A 56 15.04 9.20 16.30
C LYS A 56 14.68 8.75 14.88
N PHE A 57 13.89 9.54 14.15
CA PHE A 57 13.77 9.32 12.71
C PHE A 57 14.93 10.04 11.99
N LYS A 58 16.03 9.32 11.74
CA LYS A 58 17.05 9.75 10.78
C LYS A 58 16.47 9.57 9.38
N ILE A 59 16.15 10.69 8.74
CA ILE A 59 15.85 10.74 7.30
C ILE A 59 17.17 10.45 6.57
N THR A 60 17.42 9.20 6.20
CA THR A 60 18.37 8.92 5.12
C THR A 60 17.63 9.00 3.81
N SER A 61 17.68 10.18 3.19
CA SER A 61 17.33 10.38 1.79
C SER A 61 18.21 9.47 0.93
N GLN A 62 17.64 8.39 0.40
CA GLN A 62 18.25 7.67 -0.72
C GLN A 62 18.13 8.55 -1.96
N SER A 63 19.19 9.31 -2.25
CA SER A 63 19.53 9.70 -3.62
C SER A 63 19.74 8.43 -4.43
N LYS A 64 18.91 8.19 -5.44
CA LYS A 64 19.30 7.33 -6.57
C LYS A 64 19.52 8.24 -7.76
N GLU A 65 20.80 8.49 -8.00
CA GLU A 65 21.35 8.94 -9.26
C GLU A 65 20.83 8.07 -10.40
N LYS A 66 20.42 8.71 -11.49
CA LYS A 66 20.67 8.19 -12.84
C LYS A 66 20.74 9.33 -13.84
#